data_AF-A0A928V4B6-F1
#
_entry.id   AF-A0A928V4B6-F1
#
_cell.length_a   1.000
_cell.length_b   1.000
_cell.length_c   1.000
_cell.angle_alpha   90.00
_cell.angle_beta   90.00
_cell.angle_gamma   90.00
#
_symmetry.space_group_name_H-M   'P 1'
#
loop_
_entity.id
_entity.type
_entity.pdbx_description
1 polymer ?
#
loop_
_entity_poly.entity_id
_entity_poly.type
_entity_poly.pdbx_seq_one_letter_code
_entity_poly.pdbx_strand_id
1 'polypeptide(L)'
;MAMDFSAAYKTLVTSPHQVTLCARETTLSGLLEKIRDCFGEPALTDEQTLEVLAHCNGAMLESVPNLFDAGWMPYRYHAKTKTLSWCIPQGHPEESFHEQYIDRCRQQCLFNQIVSPQTLLAGLSGDYATHPPQPAGFIFHLSRCGSTLISGCLSEMNSTSVLSESPVLTGVLLDTFLSVSEKKKILLNLINHQGRLYAGRRQVIIKWNAWDIFLWPLIHSIYPQVPTVFLVRNPIEVLASHQRMAGRHMSGDTSMSCLGGVFLGMRESEVPLDFRIRVLSELMSRMLVVAGEKNVIVMDYAELGEEKIIEITRLFGLPLIAVERARLRQRMGFNSKAAGQVFKADGEQKRRLFDVGDAEKIQARLSPLYRQLLARTTNIEPEFDNA
;
A
#
# COMPACT_ATOMS: atom_id res chain seq x y z
N MET A 1 40.21 -4.39 -21.94
CA MET A 1 38.87 -3.93 -22.33
C MET A 1 37.91 -4.52 -21.32
N ALA A 2 37.23 -3.71 -20.52
CA ALA A 2 36.15 -4.23 -19.69
C ALA A 2 35.09 -4.81 -20.64
N MET A 3 34.73 -6.08 -20.48
CA MET A 3 33.62 -6.68 -21.24
C MET A 3 32.34 -5.92 -20.88
N ASP A 4 31.59 -5.47 -21.87
CA ASP A 4 30.29 -4.84 -21.66
C ASP A 4 29.22 -5.91 -21.49
N PHE A 5 28.75 -6.09 -20.25
CA PHE A 5 27.71 -7.05 -19.89
C PHE A 5 26.29 -6.47 -19.99
N SER A 6 26.10 -5.25 -20.48
CA SER A 6 24.80 -4.56 -20.47
C SER A 6 23.70 -5.32 -21.21
N ALA A 7 24.02 -5.90 -22.38
CA ALA A 7 23.06 -6.67 -23.17
C ALA A 7 22.67 -8.00 -22.48
N ALA A 8 23.64 -8.67 -21.87
CA ALA A 8 23.41 -9.91 -21.13
C ALA A 8 22.61 -9.66 -19.84
N TYR A 9 22.94 -8.61 -19.10
CA TYR A 9 22.17 -8.18 -17.92
C TYR A 9 20.74 -7.82 -18.27
N LYS A 10 20.52 -7.08 -19.37
CA LYS A 10 19.17 -6.81 -19.89
C LYS A 10 18.42 -8.11 -20.15
N THR A 11 19.05 -9.08 -20.82
CA THR A 11 18.46 -10.40 -21.08
C THR A 11 18.11 -11.14 -19.78
N LEU A 12 19.01 -11.13 -18.79
CA LEU A 12 18.81 -11.73 -17.47
C LEU A 12 17.54 -11.20 -16.77
N VAL A 13 17.32 -9.88 -16.81
CA VAL A 13 16.18 -9.26 -16.11
C VAL A 13 14.89 -9.20 -16.94
N THR A 14 14.96 -9.20 -18.27
CA THR A 14 13.76 -9.10 -19.13
C THR A 14 13.26 -10.42 -19.69
N SER A 15 14.01 -11.52 -19.57
CA SER A 15 13.56 -12.84 -20.02
C SER A 15 12.77 -13.55 -18.91
N PRO A 16 11.47 -13.85 -19.08
CA PRO A 16 10.69 -14.60 -18.08
C PRO A 16 11.32 -15.95 -17.73
N HIS A 17 11.95 -16.60 -18.72
CA HIS A 17 12.67 -17.86 -18.51
C HIS A 17 13.86 -17.68 -17.57
N GLN A 18 14.74 -16.70 -17.85
CA GLN A 18 15.94 -16.46 -17.04
C GLN A 18 15.59 -16.00 -15.62
N VAL A 19 14.62 -15.08 -15.50
CA VAL A 19 14.13 -14.62 -14.21
C VAL A 19 13.56 -15.78 -13.39
N THR A 20 12.72 -16.63 -13.99
CA THR A 20 12.15 -17.80 -13.29
C THR A 20 13.24 -18.80 -12.90
N LEU A 21 14.21 -19.03 -13.77
CA LEU A 21 15.31 -19.95 -13.53
C LEU A 21 16.19 -19.49 -12.36
N CYS A 22 16.51 -18.19 -12.30
CA CYS A 22 17.34 -17.59 -11.26
C CYS A 22 16.58 -17.41 -9.94
N ALA A 23 15.31 -16.97 -9.98
CA ALA A 23 14.51 -16.72 -8.78
C ALA A 23 14.17 -17.98 -7.98
N ARG A 24 14.30 -19.18 -8.58
CA ARG A 24 14.10 -20.48 -7.91
C ARG A 24 15.35 -20.99 -7.19
N GLU A 25 16.50 -20.35 -7.39
CA GLU A 25 17.74 -20.80 -6.77
C GLU A 25 17.78 -20.52 -5.28
N THR A 26 18.31 -21.49 -4.54
CA THR A 26 18.43 -21.45 -3.08
C THR A 26 19.88 -21.41 -2.59
N THR A 27 20.84 -21.52 -3.52
CA THR A 27 22.27 -21.39 -3.22
C THR A 27 22.88 -20.26 -4.04
N LEU A 28 23.83 -19.53 -3.46
CA LEU A 28 24.54 -18.47 -4.19
C LEU A 28 25.34 -19.03 -5.36
N SER A 29 26.00 -20.17 -5.18
CA SER A 29 26.83 -20.79 -6.22
C SER A 29 26.00 -21.20 -7.45
N GLY A 30 24.86 -21.88 -7.25
CA GLY A 30 23.97 -22.25 -8.36
C GLY A 30 23.32 -21.04 -9.04
N LEU A 31 23.02 -19.98 -8.28
CA LEU A 31 22.55 -18.72 -8.85
C LEU A 31 23.60 -18.04 -9.73
N LEU A 32 24.85 -17.96 -9.25
CA LEU A 32 25.94 -17.34 -10.01
C LEU A 32 26.29 -18.16 -11.26
N GLU A 33 26.22 -19.50 -11.20
CA GLU A 33 26.38 -20.38 -12.36
C GLU A 33 25.36 -20.05 -13.46
N LYS A 34 24.07 -19.98 -13.12
CA LYS A 34 23.00 -19.60 -14.06
C LYS A 34 23.17 -18.20 -14.63
N ILE A 35 23.65 -17.26 -13.82
CA ILE A 35 23.93 -15.90 -14.29
C ILE A 35 25.09 -15.90 -15.29
N ARG A 36 26.18 -16.64 -15.02
CA ARG A 36 27.29 -16.80 -15.95
C ARG A 36 26.89 -17.46 -17.26
N ASP A 37 26.03 -18.48 -17.19
CA ASP A 37 25.46 -19.12 -18.39
C ASP A 37 24.64 -18.12 -19.20
N CYS A 38 23.82 -17.29 -18.53
CA CYS A 38 23.08 -16.21 -19.19
C CYS A 38 24.02 -15.14 -19.78
N PHE A 39 25.19 -14.92 -19.18
CA PHE A 39 26.20 -14.00 -19.68
C PHE A 39 27.04 -14.59 -20.82
N GLY A 40 26.99 -15.91 -21.02
CA GLY A 40 27.85 -16.61 -21.97
C GLY A 40 29.32 -16.68 -21.52
N GLU A 41 29.58 -16.48 -20.22
CA GLU A 41 30.93 -16.37 -19.65
C GLU A 41 31.09 -17.30 -18.44
N PRO A 42 31.10 -18.64 -18.64
CA PRO A 42 31.20 -19.62 -17.55
C PRO A 42 32.54 -19.58 -16.80
N ALA A 43 33.57 -18.96 -17.39
CA ALA A 43 34.90 -18.83 -16.81
C ALA A 43 35.01 -17.74 -15.73
N LEU A 44 34.00 -16.86 -15.58
CA LEU A 44 34.01 -15.85 -14.53
C LEU A 44 34.01 -16.52 -13.15
N THR A 45 34.81 -15.97 -12.24
CA THR A 45 34.73 -16.34 -10.82
C THR A 45 33.46 -15.75 -10.18
N ASP A 46 33.09 -16.25 -9.00
CA ASP A 46 31.96 -15.72 -8.23
C ASP A 46 32.15 -14.23 -7.91
N GLU A 47 33.37 -13.82 -7.53
CA GLU A 47 33.71 -12.42 -7.23
C GLU A 47 33.55 -11.52 -8.47
N GLN A 48 34.12 -11.92 -9.61
CA GLN A 48 33.97 -11.18 -10.86
C GLN A 48 32.49 -11.09 -11.30
N THR A 49 31.72 -12.16 -11.12
CA THR A 49 30.29 -12.16 -11.45
C THR A 49 29.52 -11.16 -10.58
N LEU A 50 29.82 -11.10 -9.28
CA LEU A 50 29.21 -10.15 -8.36
C LEU A 50 29.61 -8.69 -8.66
N GLU A 51 30.87 -8.44 -9.04
CA GLU A 51 31.34 -7.12 -9.47
C GLU A 51 30.61 -6.64 -10.73
N VAL A 52 30.47 -7.53 -11.72
CA VAL A 52 29.70 -7.25 -12.95
C VAL A 52 28.25 -6.92 -12.61
N LEU A 53 27.61 -7.72 -11.74
CA LEU A 53 26.23 -7.46 -11.31
C LEU A 53 26.10 -6.13 -10.56
N ALA A 54 27.03 -5.81 -9.66
CA ALA A 54 27.04 -4.55 -8.92
C ALA A 54 27.15 -3.35 -9.88
N HIS A 55 27.99 -3.45 -10.90
CA HIS A 55 28.10 -2.45 -11.95
C HIS A 55 26.79 -2.31 -12.76
N CYS A 56 26.23 -3.43 -13.24
CA CYS A 56 25.00 -3.44 -14.02
C CYS A 56 23.76 -2.98 -13.22
N ASN A 57 23.68 -3.29 -11.92
CA ASN A 57 22.61 -2.82 -11.03
C ASN A 57 22.59 -1.28 -10.90
N GLY A 58 23.73 -0.62 -11.08
CA GLY A 58 23.84 0.84 -11.10
C GLY A 58 23.42 1.49 -12.42
N ALA A 59 23.28 0.71 -13.50
CA ALA A 59 22.89 1.21 -14.81
C ALA A 59 21.36 1.39 -14.89
N MET A 60 20.92 2.49 -15.52
CA MET A 60 19.50 2.74 -15.76
C MET A 60 19.02 1.99 -17.01
N LEU A 61 17.96 1.21 -16.85
CA LEU A 61 17.27 0.59 -17.98
C LEU A 61 16.23 1.58 -18.55
N GLU A 62 16.34 1.88 -19.85
CA GLU A 62 15.49 2.86 -20.54
C GLU A 62 14.05 2.38 -20.79
N SER A 63 13.81 1.06 -20.84
CA SER A 63 12.51 0.48 -21.20
C SER A 63 11.99 -0.44 -20.09
N VAL A 64 10.81 -0.08 -19.54
CA VAL A 64 10.11 -0.76 -18.43
C VAL A 64 9.21 -1.94 -18.84
N PRO A 65 8.51 -1.95 -20.01
CA PRO A 65 7.46 -2.94 -20.29
C PRO A 65 7.89 -4.40 -20.12
N ASN A 66 9.14 -4.74 -20.44
CA ASN A 66 9.61 -6.12 -20.37
C ASN A 66 9.85 -6.64 -18.94
N LEU A 67 9.99 -5.76 -17.93
CA LEU A 67 10.14 -6.22 -16.54
C LEU A 67 8.83 -6.71 -15.97
N PHE A 68 7.73 -6.05 -16.33
CA PHE A 68 6.39 -6.46 -15.96
C PHE A 68 6.06 -7.86 -16.49
N ASP A 69 6.35 -8.12 -17.77
CA ASP A 69 6.13 -9.43 -18.40
C ASP A 69 7.05 -10.53 -17.85
N ALA A 70 8.24 -10.15 -17.39
CA ALA A 70 9.17 -11.05 -16.71
C ALA A 70 8.82 -11.29 -15.22
N GLY A 71 7.73 -10.70 -14.72
CA GLY A 71 7.22 -10.95 -13.37
C GLY A 71 7.79 -10.04 -12.29
N TRP A 72 8.46 -8.93 -12.64
CA TRP A 72 8.97 -7.97 -11.66
C TRP A 72 7.85 -7.10 -11.09
N MET A 73 8.03 -6.74 -9.82
CA MET A 73 7.20 -5.80 -9.08
C MET A 73 8.01 -4.54 -8.72
N PRO A 74 7.50 -3.33 -8.98
CA PRO A 74 8.13 -2.12 -8.48
C PRO A 74 7.92 -2.05 -6.96
N TYR A 75 9.00 -1.89 -6.20
CA TYR A 75 8.93 -1.83 -4.74
C TYR A 75 9.35 -0.48 -4.15
N ARG A 76 10.09 0.33 -4.90
CA ARG A 76 10.51 1.67 -4.46
C ARG A 76 10.51 2.66 -5.62
N TYR A 77 10.01 3.86 -5.33
CA TYR A 77 10.16 5.03 -6.20
C TYR A 77 11.14 6.02 -5.58
N HIS A 78 12.11 6.48 -6.38
CA HIS A 78 13.10 7.47 -5.98
C HIS A 78 12.80 8.81 -6.65
N ALA A 79 12.11 9.70 -5.93
CA ALA A 79 11.65 11.00 -6.45
C ALA A 79 12.78 11.86 -7.05
N LYS A 80 13.97 11.88 -6.42
CA LYS A 80 15.12 12.70 -6.85
C LYS A 80 15.65 12.30 -8.24
N THR A 81 15.76 11.01 -8.50
CA THR A 81 16.30 10.48 -9.76
C THR A 81 15.21 10.09 -10.75
N LYS A 82 13.93 10.14 -10.34
CA LYS A 82 12.78 9.67 -11.12
C LYS A 82 12.95 8.21 -11.56
N THR A 83 13.40 7.35 -10.64
CA THR A 83 13.66 5.93 -10.94
C THR A 83 12.78 5.00 -10.10
N LEU A 84 12.56 3.80 -10.61
CA LEU A 84 11.92 2.69 -9.91
C LEU A 84 12.94 1.58 -9.66
N SER A 85 12.91 1.00 -8.45
CA SER A 85 13.60 -0.24 -8.13
C SER A 85 12.61 -1.40 -8.10
N TRP A 86 13.07 -2.55 -8.55
CA TRP A 86 12.24 -3.71 -8.86
C TRP A 86 12.71 -4.94 -8.08
N CYS A 87 11.76 -5.80 -7.71
CA CYS A 87 12.05 -7.11 -7.12
C CYS A 87 11.07 -8.18 -7.65
N ILE A 88 11.46 -9.44 -7.56
CA ILE A 88 10.59 -10.58 -7.84
C ILE A 88 9.68 -10.83 -6.63
N PRO A 89 8.35 -10.84 -6.81
CA PRO A 89 7.42 -11.15 -5.74
C PRO A 89 7.60 -12.59 -5.22
N GLN A 90 7.29 -12.81 -3.94
CA GLN A 90 7.32 -14.15 -3.33
C GLN A 90 5.91 -14.52 -2.88
N GLY A 91 5.11 -15.09 -3.79
CA GLY A 91 3.69 -15.29 -3.54
C GLY A 91 2.93 -13.97 -3.50
N HIS A 92 1.76 -13.93 -2.86
CA HIS A 92 0.94 -12.72 -2.73
C HIS A 92 1.17 -12.02 -1.37
N PRO A 93 0.83 -10.74 -1.22
CA PRO A 93 0.95 -10.04 0.06
C PRO A 93 -0.09 -10.53 1.07
N GLU A 94 0.38 -10.95 2.24
CA GLU A 94 -0.45 -11.37 3.39
C GLU A 94 -0.18 -10.50 4.64
N GLU A 95 0.85 -9.66 4.56
CA GLU A 95 1.32 -8.80 5.61
C GLU A 95 0.40 -7.60 5.86
N SER A 96 0.57 -7.01 7.05
CA SER A 96 -0.21 -5.84 7.47
C SER A 96 0.06 -4.62 6.61
N PHE A 97 1.28 -4.50 6.09
CA PHE A 97 1.79 -3.39 5.30
C PHE A 97 2.59 -3.92 4.12
N HIS A 98 2.46 -3.27 2.97
CA HIS A 98 3.13 -3.70 1.75
C HIS A 98 4.66 -3.58 1.87
N GLU A 99 5.17 -2.68 2.71
CA GLU A 99 6.61 -2.60 3.02
C GLU A 99 7.15 -3.90 3.64
N GLN A 100 6.39 -4.54 4.53
CA GLN A 100 6.79 -5.83 5.13
C GLN A 100 6.80 -6.95 4.08
N TYR A 101 5.85 -6.92 3.15
CA TYR A 101 5.82 -7.84 2.02
C TYR A 101 7.04 -7.66 1.10
N ILE A 102 7.44 -6.41 0.84
CA ILE A 102 8.65 -6.09 0.07
C ILE A 102 9.89 -6.62 0.80
N ASP A 103 9.99 -6.42 2.11
CA ASP A 103 11.10 -6.94 2.91
C ASP A 103 11.19 -8.46 2.81
N ARG A 104 10.04 -9.16 2.93
CA ARG A 104 9.98 -10.61 2.73
C ARG A 104 10.45 -11.02 1.34
N CYS A 105 9.98 -10.35 0.28
CA CYS A 105 10.40 -10.64 -1.09
C CYS A 105 11.92 -10.50 -1.27
N ARG A 106 12.53 -9.47 -0.66
CA ARG A 106 13.97 -9.24 -0.74
C ARG A 106 14.79 -10.20 0.13
N GLN A 107 14.26 -10.62 1.27
CA GLN A 107 14.95 -11.51 2.19
C GLN A 107 14.87 -12.99 1.76
N GLN A 108 13.73 -13.43 1.23
CA GLN A 108 13.48 -14.84 0.90
C GLN A 108 13.96 -15.27 -0.49
N CYS A 109 14.35 -14.34 -1.36
CA CYS A 109 14.82 -14.63 -2.72
C CYS A 109 16.26 -14.16 -2.89
N LEU A 110 17.20 -15.09 -3.11
CA LEU A 110 18.61 -14.75 -3.33
C LEU A 110 18.81 -13.87 -4.56
N PHE A 111 18.03 -14.09 -5.62
CA PHE A 111 18.09 -13.27 -6.83
C PHE A 111 17.78 -11.79 -6.54
N ASN A 112 16.81 -11.51 -5.67
CA ASN A 112 16.49 -10.14 -5.24
C ASN A 112 17.56 -9.48 -4.36
N GLN A 113 18.52 -10.25 -3.82
CA GLN A 113 19.60 -9.73 -2.99
C GLN A 113 20.78 -9.24 -3.83
N ILE A 114 21.02 -9.85 -4.99
CA ILE A 114 22.18 -9.55 -5.84
C ILE A 114 21.80 -8.92 -7.20
N VAL A 115 20.53 -9.00 -7.61
CA VAL A 115 19.99 -8.37 -8.83
C VAL A 115 18.86 -7.42 -8.47
N SER A 116 19.05 -6.15 -8.78
CA SER A 116 18.14 -5.05 -8.44
C SER A 116 18.04 -4.09 -9.63
N PRO A 117 17.31 -4.47 -10.70
CA PRO A 117 17.18 -3.62 -11.86
C PRO A 117 16.53 -2.30 -11.47
N GLN A 118 16.92 -1.24 -12.17
CA GLN A 118 16.39 0.09 -12.00
C GLN A 118 15.96 0.65 -13.36
N THR A 119 14.82 1.34 -13.38
CA THR A 119 14.29 1.94 -14.61
C THR A 119 13.94 3.39 -14.38
N LEU A 120 13.97 4.20 -15.44
CA LEU A 120 13.35 5.52 -15.41
C LEU A 120 11.83 5.40 -15.27
N LEU A 121 11.24 6.29 -14.48
CA LEU A 121 9.79 6.38 -14.30
C LEU A 121 9.08 6.73 -15.62
N ALA A 122 9.72 7.56 -16.45
CA ALA A 122 9.21 7.95 -17.76
C ALA A 122 9.01 6.74 -18.70
N GLY A 123 9.75 5.66 -18.49
CA GLY A 123 9.62 4.42 -19.23
C GLY A 123 8.37 3.59 -18.87
N LEU A 124 7.60 3.98 -17.84
CA LEU A 124 6.26 3.44 -17.55
C LEU A 124 5.25 3.91 -18.63
N SER A 125 5.52 3.59 -19.90
CA SER A 125 4.56 3.70 -20.99
C SER A 125 3.99 2.32 -21.26
N GLY A 126 2.79 2.06 -20.72
CA GLY A 126 1.97 0.95 -21.18
C GLY A 126 0.76 1.52 -21.88
N ASP A 127 0.45 0.97 -23.05
CA ASP A 127 -0.83 1.18 -23.74
C ASP A 127 -1.87 0.31 -23.02
N TYR A 128 -2.18 0.68 -21.77
CA TYR A 128 -3.23 0.01 -21.03
C TYR A 128 -4.55 0.44 -21.69
N ALA A 129 -5.24 -0.55 -22.23
CA ALA A 129 -6.44 -0.46 -23.06
C ALA A 129 -7.39 0.72 -22.73
N THR A 130 -8.20 1.07 -23.73
CA THR A 130 -9.31 2.05 -23.66
C THR A 130 -10.20 1.94 -22.40
N HIS A 131 -10.17 0.81 -21.69
CA HIS A 131 -10.73 0.63 -20.35
C HIS A 131 -9.67 0.06 -19.37
N PRO A 132 -9.06 0.87 -18.50
CA PRO A 132 -8.15 0.37 -17.48
C PRO A 132 -8.93 -0.49 -16.46
N PRO A 133 -8.38 -1.62 -15.99
CA PRO A 133 -9.01 -2.39 -14.93
C PRO A 133 -9.17 -1.52 -13.68
N GLN A 134 -10.37 -1.48 -13.12
CA GLN A 134 -10.64 -0.68 -11.92
C GLN A 134 -10.34 -1.50 -10.66
N PRO A 135 -9.76 -0.89 -9.61
CA PRO A 135 -9.72 -1.50 -8.29
C PRO A 135 -11.13 -1.91 -7.82
N ALA A 136 -11.24 -3.06 -7.17
CA ALA A 136 -12.49 -3.53 -6.58
C ALA A 136 -12.95 -2.67 -5.40
N GLY A 137 -12.03 -1.96 -4.73
CA GLY A 137 -12.39 -1.06 -3.64
C GLY A 137 -11.23 -0.27 -3.06
N PHE A 138 -11.56 0.85 -2.43
CA PHE A 138 -10.64 1.66 -1.64
C PHE A 138 -10.97 1.64 -0.15
N ILE A 139 -9.92 1.67 0.66
CA ILE A 139 -10.03 1.82 2.12
C ILE A 139 -9.23 3.06 2.51
N PHE A 140 -9.94 4.11 2.92
CA PHE A 140 -9.37 5.26 3.62
C PHE A 140 -9.69 5.17 5.11
N HIS A 141 -8.84 5.76 5.93
CA HIS A 141 -8.91 5.52 7.36
C HIS A 141 -8.28 6.63 8.21
N LEU A 142 -8.76 6.81 9.43
CA LEU A 142 -8.19 7.78 10.39
C LEU A 142 -6.89 7.33 11.09
N SER A 143 -6.34 6.18 10.68
CA SER A 143 -5.24 5.48 11.37
C SER A 143 -5.69 4.90 12.73
N ARG A 144 -5.11 3.77 13.13
CA ARG A 144 -5.43 3.06 14.39
C ARG A 144 -6.94 2.71 14.56
N CYS A 145 -7.71 2.69 13.48
CA CYS A 145 -9.15 2.44 13.46
C CYS A 145 -9.56 1.07 12.91
N GLY A 146 -8.63 0.10 12.78
CA GLY A 146 -8.96 -1.25 12.30
C GLY A 146 -8.77 -1.49 10.80
N SER A 147 -8.20 -0.54 10.05
CA SER A 147 -8.02 -0.67 8.60
C SER A 147 -7.14 -1.87 8.20
N THR A 148 -6.14 -2.19 9.03
CA THR A 148 -5.30 -3.38 8.86
C THR A 148 -6.07 -4.70 9.06
N LEU A 149 -7.10 -4.71 9.90
CA LEU A 149 -7.95 -5.90 10.06
C LEU A 149 -8.78 -6.12 8.79
N ILE A 150 -9.43 -5.08 8.28
CA ILE A 150 -10.21 -5.13 7.03
C ILE A 150 -9.32 -5.60 5.87
N SER A 151 -8.19 -4.93 5.65
CA SER A 151 -7.28 -5.28 4.57
C SER A 151 -6.75 -6.70 4.70
N GLY A 152 -6.41 -7.14 5.92
CA GLY A 152 -5.97 -8.52 6.17
C GLY A 152 -7.05 -9.55 5.86
N CYS A 153 -8.30 -9.29 6.25
CA CYS A 153 -9.43 -10.18 5.92
C CYS A 153 -9.65 -10.28 4.41
N LEU A 154 -9.52 -9.15 3.69
CA LEU A 154 -9.65 -9.10 2.25
C LEU A 154 -8.49 -9.83 1.53
N SER A 155 -7.28 -9.88 2.11
CA SER A 155 -6.16 -10.65 1.57
C SER A 155 -6.39 -12.17 1.60
N GLU A 156 -7.23 -12.67 2.52
CA GLU A 156 -7.55 -14.11 2.64
C GLU A 156 -8.38 -14.65 1.46
N MET A 157 -9.01 -13.76 0.69
CA MET A 157 -9.80 -14.14 -0.47
C MET A 157 -8.89 -14.59 -1.61
N ASN A 158 -9.31 -15.57 -2.41
CA ASN A 158 -8.47 -16.12 -3.49
C ASN A 158 -8.35 -15.19 -4.70
N SER A 159 -9.32 -14.28 -4.86
CA SER A 159 -9.43 -13.39 -6.03
C SER A 159 -8.77 -12.03 -5.84
N THR A 160 -8.35 -11.69 -4.62
CA THR A 160 -7.93 -10.33 -4.25
C THR A 160 -6.42 -10.14 -4.23
N SER A 161 -6.00 -8.92 -4.54
CA SER A 161 -4.65 -8.44 -4.32
C SER A 161 -4.74 -7.13 -3.53
N VAL A 162 -4.30 -7.14 -2.28
CA VAL A 162 -4.44 -5.98 -1.39
C VAL A 162 -3.15 -5.17 -1.35
N LEU A 163 -3.20 -3.95 -1.87
CA LEU A 163 -2.12 -2.97 -1.77
C LEU A 163 -2.29 -2.16 -0.48
N SER A 164 -1.68 -2.65 0.60
CA SER A 164 -1.77 -2.04 1.93
C SER A 164 -0.68 -0.97 2.15
N GLU A 165 -1.03 0.32 2.01
CA GLU A 165 -0.11 1.45 2.22
C GLU A 165 1.15 1.35 1.32
N SER A 166 0.95 1.21 0.01
CA SER A 166 2.05 0.97 -0.94
C SER A 166 3.09 2.12 -0.93
N PRO A 167 4.39 1.82 -0.65
CA PRO A 167 5.44 2.83 -0.67
C PRO A 167 5.66 3.48 -2.04
N VAL A 168 5.48 2.71 -3.13
CA VAL A 168 5.63 3.23 -4.50
C VAL A 168 4.52 4.22 -4.82
N LEU A 169 3.27 3.90 -4.53
CA LEU A 169 2.14 4.81 -4.76
C LEU A 169 2.30 6.07 -3.90
N THR A 170 2.70 5.91 -2.64
CA THR A 170 2.99 7.03 -1.72
C THR A 170 4.07 7.94 -2.28
N GLY A 171 5.17 7.38 -2.79
CA GLY A 171 6.26 8.15 -3.38
C GLY A 171 5.79 9.00 -4.57
N VAL A 172 4.98 8.44 -5.46
CA VAL A 172 4.43 9.16 -6.62
C VAL A 172 3.47 10.26 -6.18
N LEU A 173 2.60 9.97 -5.21
CA LEU A 173 1.64 10.94 -4.66
C LEU A 173 2.34 12.16 -4.04
N LEU A 174 3.41 11.94 -3.28
CA LEU A 174 4.15 13.00 -2.56
C LEU A 174 5.14 13.79 -3.43
N ASP A 175 5.43 13.33 -4.65
CA ASP A 175 6.40 13.99 -5.51
C ASP A 175 5.88 15.33 -6.04
N THR A 176 6.46 16.44 -5.62
CA THR A 176 6.05 17.79 -6.02
C THR A 176 6.55 18.21 -7.40
N PHE A 177 7.47 17.46 -7.99
CA PHE A 177 8.00 17.72 -9.34
C PHE A 177 7.18 17.03 -10.43
N LEU A 178 6.23 16.15 -10.06
CA LEU A 178 5.27 15.58 -11.00
C LEU A 178 4.00 16.46 -11.03
N SER A 179 3.56 16.80 -12.23
CA SER A 179 2.24 17.39 -12.45
C SER A 179 1.13 16.41 -12.05
N VAL A 180 -0.07 16.96 -11.81
CA VAL A 180 -1.27 16.17 -11.54
C VAL A 180 -1.52 15.13 -12.62
N SER A 181 -1.38 15.50 -13.90
CA SER A 181 -1.61 14.61 -15.05
C SER A 181 -0.58 13.47 -15.10
N GLU A 182 0.69 13.76 -14.83
CA GLU A 182 1.74 12.73 -14.75
C GLU A 182 1.46 11.74 -13.61
N LYS A 183 1.12 12.24 -12.41
CA LYS A 183 0.74 11.39 -11.28
C LYS A 183 -0.40 10.45 -11.64
N LYS A 184 -1.47 10.95 -12.26
CA LYS A 184 -2.59 10.10 -12.69
C LYS A 184 -2.14 8.98 -13.62
N LYS A 185 -1.38 9.31 -14.67
CA LYS A 185 -0.88 8.33 -15.64
C LYS A 185 0.00 7.27 -14.98
N ILE A 186 0.92 7.69 -14.12
CA ILE A 186 1.84 6.79 -13.42
C ILE A 186 1.09 5.87 -12.45
N LEU A 187 0.20 6.43 -11.62
CA LEU A 187 -0.59 5.66 -10.66
C LEU A 187 -1.49 4.66 -11.36
N LEU A 188 -2.16 5.06 -12.46
CA LEU A 188 -2.95 4.17 -13.30
C LEU A 188 -2.12 2.96 -13.77
N ASN A 189 -0.93 3.22 -14.33
CA ASN A 189 -0.05 2.16 -14.84
C ASN A 189 0.44 1.23 -13.73
N LEU A 190 0.85 1.77 -12.58
CA LEU A 190 1.31 0.99 -11.43
C LEU A 190 0.20 0.11 -10.84
N ILE A 191 -1.00 0.66 -10.68
CA ILE A 191 -2.15 -0.06 -10.12
C ILE A 191 -2.60 -1.17 -11.07
N ASN A 192 -2.71 -0.87 -12.37
CA ASN A 192 -3.12 -1.84 -13.39
C ASN A 192 -2.15 -3.02 -13.47
N HIS A 193 -0.84 -2.75 -13.37
CA HIS A 193 0.14 -3.82 -13.39
C HIS A 193 0.05 -4.72 -12.14
N GLN A 194 -0.09 -4.11 -10.96
CA GLN A 194 -0.21 -4.86 -9.71
C GLN A 194 -1.42 -5.82 -9.70
N GLY A 195 -2.50 -5.50 -10.43
CA GLY A 195 -3.65 -6.39 -10.62
C GLY A 195 -3.39 -7.61 -11.52
N ARG A 196 -2.26 -7.66 -12.22
CA ARG A 196 -1.88 -8.76 -13.12
C ARG A 196 -0.75 -9.62 -12.57
N LEU A 197 -0.07 -9.14 -11.53
CA LEU A 197 1.15 -9.76 -10.99
C LEU A 197 0.89 -11.14 -10.38
N TYR A 198 -0.29 -11.36 -9.80
CA TYR A 198 -0.63 -12.59 -9.09
C TYR A 198 -1.70 -13.36 -9.84
N ALA A 199 -1.35 -14.55 -10.34
CA ALA A 199 -2.28 -15.42 -11.04
C ALA A 199 -3.52 -15.71 -10.17
N GLY A 200 -4.72 -15.53 -10.73
CA GLY A 200 -6.00 -15.71 -10.04
C GLY A 200 -6.44 -14.54 -9.14
N ARG A 201 -5.54 -13.61 -8.78
CA ARG A 201 -5.77 -12.51 -7.83
C ARG A 201 -5.92 -11.15 -8.54
N ARG A 202 -6.93 -11.04 -9.39
CA ARG A 202 -7.14 -9.88 -10.27
C ARG A 202 -7.84 -8.70 -9.62
N GLN A 203 -8.48 -8.90 -8.47
CA GLN A 203 -9.30 -7.89 -7.80
C GLN A 203 -8.43 -7.04 -6.88
N VAL A 204 -7.95 -5.90 -7.39
CA VAL A 204 -7.08 -5.00 -6.63
C VAL A 204 -7.88 -4.23 -5.61
N ILE A 205 -7.45 -4.26 -4.35
CA ILE A 205 -8.01 -3.42 -3.28
C ILE A 205 -6.87 -2.55 -2.76
N ILE A 206 -7.09 -1.24 -2.63
CA ILE A 206 -6.06 -0.32 -2.14
C ILE A 206 -6.47 0.23 -0.80
N LYS A 207 -5.67 -0.09 0.23
CA LYS A 207 -5.74 0.58 1.52
C LYS A 207 -4.73 1.71 1.51
N TRP A 208 -5.23 2.94 1.40
CA TRP A 208 -4.40 4.13 1.35
C TRP A 208 -3.85 4.47 2.73
N ASN A 209 -2.77 5.26 2.78
CA ASN A 209 -2.31 5.84 4.04
C ASN A 209 -3.35 6.82 4.57
N ALA A 210 -3.34 7.07 5.87
CA ALA A 210 -4.29 7.99 6.48
C ALA A 210 -4.25 9.40 5.85
N TRP A 211 -3.05 9.89 5.53
CA TRP A 211 -2.84 11.21 4.93
C TRP A 211 -3.15 11.29 3.44
N ASP A 212 -3.36 10.17 2.75
CA ASP A 212 -3.66 10.19 1.30
C ASP A 212 -5.04 10.81 1.02
N ILE A 213 -5.91 10.95 2.04
CA ILE A 213 -7.18 11.68 1.95
C ILE A 213 -7.00 13.15 1.51
N PHE A 214 -5.84 13.76 1.78
CA PHE A 214 -5.52 15.12 1.32
C PHE A 214 -5.39 15.19 -0.22
N LEU A 215 -5.16 14.04 -0.86
CA LEU A 215 -5.07 13.88 -2.30
C LEU A 215 -6.32 13.20 -2.88
N TRP A 216 -7.44 13.19 -2.14
CA TRP A 216 -8.72 12.62 -2.61
C TRP A 216 -9.11 13.09 -4.02
N PRO A 217 -9.09 14.40 -4.38
CA PRO A 217 -9.48 14.82 -5.72
C PRO A 217 -8.61 14.19 -6.82
N LEU A 218 -7.31 14.00 -6.57
CA LEU A 218 -6.41 13.31 -7.49
C LEU A 218 -6.78 11.83 -7.60
N ILE A 219 -6.84 11.12 -6.46
CA ILE A 219 -7.09 9.67 -6.41
C ILE A 219 -8.46 9.33 -7.01
N HIS A 220 -9.51 10.00 -6.55
CA HIS A 220 -10.88 9.79 -7.02
C HIS A 220 -11.02 10.08 -8.51
N SER A 221 -10.32 11.08 -9.05
CA SER A 221 -10.38 11.37 -10.49
C SER A 221 -9.74 10.31 -11.40
N ILE A 222 -8.93 9.40 -10.84
CA ILE A 222 -8.39 8.25 -11.60
C ILE A 222 -9.46 7.16 -11.69
N TYR A 223 -10.21 6.94 -10.61
CA TYR A 223 -11.24 5.91 -10.53
C TYR A 223 -12.53 6.41 -9.83
N PRO A 224 -13.39 7.19 -10.51
CA PRO A 224 -14.54 7.84 -9.87
C PRO A 224 -15.65 6.87 -9.41
N GLN A 225 -15.66 5.64 -9.94
CA GLN A 225 -16.69 4.64 -9.66
C GLN A 225 -16.26 3.62 -8.61
N VAL A 226 -15.04 3.71 -8.08
CA VAL A 226 -14.53 2.71 -7.15
C VAL A 226 -15.23 2.85 -5.80
N PRO A 227 -15.88 1.78 -5.31
CA PRO A 227 -16.52 1.82 -4.01
C PRO A 227 -15.46 2.03 -2.92
N THR A 228 -15.77 2.89 -1.96
CA THR A 228 -14.80 3.38 -0.99
C THR A 228 -15.34 3.27 0.43
N VAL A 229 -14.53 2.70 1.33
CA VAL A 229 -14.81 2.65 2.76
C VAL A 229 -13.96 3.68 3.50
N PHE A 230 -14.61 4.56 4.27
CA PHE A 230 -13.99 5.46 5.22
C PHE A 230 -14.13 4.89 6.63
N LEU A 231 -13.05 4.30 7.13
CA LEU A 231 -13.03 3.70 8.45
C LEU A 231 -12.65 4.72 9.51
N VAL A 232 -13.59 4.98 10.42
CA VAL A 232 -13.45 5.92 11.53
C VAL A 232 -13.45 5.16 12.86
N ARG A 233 -12.99 5.81 13.93
CA ARG A 233 -13.01 5.27 15.30
C ARG A 233 -13.08 6.43 16.26
N ASN A 234 -13.55 6.18 17.48
CA ASN A 234 -13.54 7.16 18.56
C ASN A 234 -12.17 7.88 18.63
N PRO A 235 -12.14 9.23 18.52
CA PRO A 235 -10.90 9.98 18.41
C PRO A 235 -9.98 9.86 19.62
N ILE A 236 -10.54 9.66 20.83
CA ILE A 236 -9.74 9.39 22.03
C ILE A 236 -8.93 8.11 21.85
N GLU A 237 -9.54 7.05 21.32
CA GLU A 237 -8.85 5.77 21.14
C GLU A 237 -7.77 5.83 20.05
N VAL A 238 -8.01 6.62 19.00
CA VAL A 238 -7.03 6.90 17.94
C VAL A 238 -5.83 7.64 18.52
N LEU A 239 -6.06 8.74 19.24
CA LEU A 239 -5.00 9.54 19.86
C LEU A 239 -4.24 8.75 20.94
N ALA A 240 -4.94 7.93 21.74
CA ALA A 240 -4.30 7.08 22.73
C ALA A 240 -3.33 6.07 22.10
N SER A 241 -3.70 5.54 20.94
CA SER A 241 -2.82 4.66 20.16
C SER A 241 -1.59 5.42 19.63
N HIS A 242 -1.76 6.67 19.18
CA HIS A 242 -0.67 7.52 18.73
C HIS A 242 0.21 8.07 19.85
N GLN A 243 -0.31 8.18 21.07
CA GLN A 243 0.46 8.52 22.26
C GLN A 243 1.50 7.45 22.58
N ARG A 244 1.15 6.17 22.39
CA ARG A 244 2.08 5.04 22.55
C ARG A 244 3.06 4.92 21.39
N MET A 245 2.56 5.02 20.16
CA MET A 245 3.38 4.93 18.96
C MET A 245 2.82 5.81 17.85
N ALA A 246 3.43 6.98 17.69
CA ALA A 246 3.07 7.92 16.64
C ALA A 246 3.25 7.28 15.26
N GLY A 247 2.29 7.53 14.36
CA GLY A 247 2.50 7.27 12.94
C GLY A 247 3.23 8.46 12.34
N ARG A 248 3.82 8.29 11.15
CA ARG A 248 4.58 9.34 10.45
C ARG A 248 3.85 10.69 10.38
N HIS A 249 2.60 10.69 9.94
CA HIS A 249 1.76 11.90 9.87
C HIS A 249 1.44 12.55 11.23
N MET A 250 1.64 11.83 12.34
CA MET A 250 1.40 12.27 13.72
C MET A 250 2.71 12.61 14.47
N SER A 251 3.88 12.51 13.82
CA SER A 251 5.19 12.74 14.45
C SER A 251 5.78 14.13 14.20
N GLY A 252 5.16 14.94 13.34
CA GLY A 252 5.71 16.24 12.93
C GLY A 252 6.70 16.16 11.77
N ASP A 253 6.67 15.09 10.98
CA ASP A 253 7.52 14.93 9.80
C ASP A 253 7.22 15.99 8.72
N THR A 254 8.18 16.89 8.49
CA THR A 254 8.07 18.01 7.55
C THR A 254 8.24 17.61 6.08
N SER A 255 8.69 16.38 5.79
CA SER A 255 8.71 15.85 4.42
C SER A 255 7.31 15.68 3.82
N MET A 256 6.27 15.80 4.64
CA MET A 256 4.86 15.75 4.24
C MET A 256 4.22 17.13 4.05
N SER A 257 4.99 18.21 4.18
CA SER A 257 4.50 19.60 4.09
C SER A 257 3.75 19.92 2.79
N CYS A 258 4.07 19.21 1.70
CA CYS A 258 3.38 19.36 0.41
C CYS A 258 1.89 18.98 0.44
N LEU A 259 1.44 18.21 1.43
CA LEU A 259 0.04 17.79 1.57
C LEU A 259 -0.87 18.87 2.19
N GLY A 260 -0.29 19.84 2.90
CA GLY A 260 -1.05 20.93 3.49
C GLY A 260 -0.43 21.49 4.77
N GLY A 261 -0.94 22.65 5.21
CA GLY A 261 -0.38 23.43 6.31
C GLY A 261 -0.33 22.69 7.66
N VAL A 262 -1.15 21.66 7.86
CA VAL A 262 -1.11 20.86 9.09
C VAL A 262 0.19 20.04 9.22
N PHE A 263 0.89 19.79 8.11
CA PHE A 263 2.14 19.02 8.04
C PHE A 263 3.40 19.89 7.91
N LEU A 264 3.32 21.19 8.22
CA LEU A 264 4.50 22.07 8.31
C LEU A 264 5.39 21.80 9.54
N GLY A 265 5.08 20.76 10.32
CA GLY A 265 5.75 20.40 11.55
C GLY A 265 5.01 20.89 12.80
N MET A 266 5.54 20.50 13.95
CA MET A 266 5.08 21.01 15.25
C MET A 266 5.61 22.43 15.45
N ARG A 267 4.78 23.31 16.03
CA ARG A 267 5.23 24.65 16.42
C ARG A 267 6.15 24.56 17.64
N GLU A 268 7.08 25.51 17.77
CA GLU A 268 8.17 25.48 18.78
C GLU A 268 7.70 25.34 20.25
N SER A 269 6.43 25.67 20.53
CA SER A 269 5.81 25.51 21.87
C SER A 269 4.51 24.71 21.85
N GLU A 270 4.22 23.99 20.76
CA GLU A 270 3.02 23.16 20.65
C GLU A 270 3.22 21.83 21.38
N VAL A 271 2.30 21.52 22.30
CA VAL A 271 2.28 20.23 22.98
C VAL A 271 1.99 19.13 21.94
N PRO A 272 2.68 17.96 21.98
CA PRO A 272 2.48 16.91 20.98
C PRO A 272 1.02 16.45 20.82
N LEU A 273 0.24 16.46 21.91
CA LEU A 273 -1.19 16.15 21.84
C LEU A 273 -1.96 17.18 21.01
N ASP A 274 -1.69 18.47 21.18
CA ASP A 274 -2.39 19.53 20.44
C ASP A 274 -2.09 19.45 18.95
N PHE A 275 -0.83 19.16 18.58
CA PHE A 275 -0.46 18.86 17.20
C PHE A 275 -1.27 17.68 16.65
N ARG A 276 -1.35 16.57 17.39
CA ARG A 276 -2.07 15.35 16.95
C ARG A 276 -3.58 15.56 16.87
N ILE A 277 -4.17 16.34 17.78
CA ILE A 277 -5.58 16.76 17.69
C ILE A 277 -5.80 17.54 16.40
N ARG A 278 -4.89 18.46 16.05
CA ARG A 278 -4.98 19.29 14.84
C ARG A 278 -4.86 18.45 13.57
N VAL A 279 -3.92 17.50 13.52
CA VAL A 279 -3.79 16.53 12.41
C VAL A 279 -5.04 15.67 12.28
N LEU A 280 -5.54 15.07 13.37
CA LEU A 280 -6.72 14.23 13.33
C LEU A 280 -7.98 15.01 12.95
N SER A 281 -8.12 16.24 13.44
CA SER A 281 -9.20 17.14 13.04
C SER A 281 -9.19 17.38 11.54
N GLU A 282 -8.03 17.65 10.93
CA GLU A 282 -7.95 17.88 9.50
C GLU A 282 -8.26 16.61 8.69
N LEU A 283 -7.77 15.44 9.11
CA LEU A 283 -8.13 14.16 8.49
C LEU A 283 -9.64 13.93 8.48
N MET A 284 -10.31 14.16 9.62
CA MET A 284 -11.75 14.01 9.75
C MET A 284 -12.52 15.04 8.92
N SER A 285 -12.08 16.29 8.90
CA SER A 285 -12.67 17.34 8.07
C SER A 285 -12.58 16.99 6.58
N ARG A 286 -11.45 16.44 6.11
CA ARG A 286 -11.29 16.01 4.71
C ARG A 286 -12.23 14.85 4.37
N MET A 287 -12.36 13.87 5.27
CA MET A 287 -13.35 12.79 5.09
C MET A 287 -14.78 13.35 5.05
N LEU A 288 -15.15 14.28 5.92
CA LEU A 288 -16.49 14.85 5.98
C LEU A 288 -16.92 15.56 4.69
N VAL A 289 -15.98 16.25 4.04
CA VAL A 289 -16.24 16.96 2.77
C VAL A 289 -16.76 16.01 1.69
N VAL A 290 -16.31 14.75 1.70
CA VAL A 290 -16.56 13.79 0.61
C VAL A 290 -17.35 12.55 1.06
N ALA A 291 -17.68 12.43 2.34
CA ALA A 291 -18.46 11.34 2.92
C ALA A 291 -19.92 11.26 2.40
N GLY A 292 -20.38 12.23 1.60
CA GLY A 292 -21.69 12.21 0.94
C GLY A 292 -21.66 11.81 -0.53
N GLU A 293 -20.49 11.46 -1.08
CA GLU A 293 -20.39 10.99 -2.46
C GLU A 293 -21.01 9.59 -2.62
N LYS A 294 -21.64 9.31 -3.77
CA LYS A 294 -22.47 8.11 -4.01
C LYS A 294 -21.76 6.78 -3.69
N ASN A 295 -20.45 6.72 -3.93
CA ASN A 295 -19.65 5.49 -3.81
C ASN A 295 -18.82 5.44 -2.51
N VAL A 296 -19.10 6.33 -1.54
CA VAL A 296 -18.39 6.40 -0.27
C VAL A 296 -19.32 5.97 0.86
N ILE A 297 -18.86 5.01 1.67
CA ILE A 297 -19.49 4.68 2.94
C ILE A 297 -18.58 5.06 4.11
N VAL A 298 -19.17 5.59 5.17
CA VAL A 298 -18.48 5.76 6.45
C VAL A 298 -18.80 4.56 7.33
N MET A 299 -17.79 4.04 8.03
CA MET A 299 -17.93 2.90 8.92
C MET A 299 -17.23 3.17 10.25
N ASP A 300 -17.93 2.95 11.35
CA ASP A 300 -17.32 2.98 12.68
C ASP A 300 -16.63 1.64 13.00
N TYR A 301 -15.41 1.72 13.52
CA TYR A 301 -14.70 0.59 14.11
C TYR A 301 -15.52 -0.14 15.18
N ALA A 302 -16.41 0.55 15.90
CA ALA A 302 -17.28 -0.08 16.89
C ALA A 302 -18.23 -1.13 16.28
N GLU A 303 -18.55 -1.02 15.00
CA GLU A 303 -19.40 -1.96 14.26
C GLU A 303 -18.59 -3.06 13.55
N LEU A 304 -17.26 -3.04 13.67
CA LEU A 304 -16.37 -3.91 12.90
C LEU A 304 -16.41 -5.35 13.44
N GLY A 305 -17.40 -6.10 12.93
CA GLY A 305 -17.57 -7.54 13.10
C GLY A 305 -17.56 -8.28 11.77
N GLU A 306 -17.75 -9.60 11.83
CA GLU A 306 -17.70 -10.46 10.64
C GLU A 306 -18.74 -10.03 9.60
N GLU A 307 -19.98 -9.80 10.01
CA GLU A 307 -21.06 -9.38 9.11
C GLU A 307 -20.75 -8.06 8.41
N LYS A 308 -20.13 -7.11 9.12
CA LYS A 308 -19.74 -5.82 8.55
C LYS A 308 -18.60 -5.98 7.53
N ILE A 309 -17.67 -6.91 7.73
CA ILE A 309 -16.66 -7.22 6.71
C ILE A 309 -17.29 -7.90 5.49
N ILE A 310 -18.25 -8.81 5.69
CA ILE A 310 -19.01 -9.43 4.59
C ILE A 310 -19.75 -8.34 3.78
N GLU A 311 -20.31 -7.34 4.45
CA GLU A 311 -20.94 -6.18 3.81
C GLU A 311 -19.95 -5.39 2.94
N ILE A 312 -18.72 -5.15 3.43
CA ILE A 312 -17.63 -4.54 2.64
C ILE A 312 -17.31 -5.39 1.41
N THR A 313 -17.22 -6.72 1.55
CA THR A 313 -16.87 -7.55 0.39
C THR A 313 -17.96 -7.50 -0.67
N ARG A 314 -19.24 -7.46 -0.29
CA ARG A 314 -20.37 -7.25 -1.22
C ARG A 314 -20.32 -5.88 -1.89
N LEU A 315 -20.06 -4.81 -1.12
CA LEU A 315 -19.88 -3.46 -1.65
C LEU A 315 -18.78 -3.42 -2.73
N PHE A 316 -17.69 -4.16 -2.52
CA PHE A 316 -16.59 -4.27 -3.49
C PHE A 316 -16.90 -5.21 -4.68
N GLY A 317 -18.10 -5.78 -4.76
CA GLY A 317 -18.48 -6.74 -5.79
C GLY A 317 -17.83 -8.12 -5.63
N LEU A 318 -17.41 -8.46 -4.41
CA LEU A 318 -16.65 -9.66 -4.08
C LEU A 318 -17.41 -10.52 -3.05
N PRO A 319 -18.49 -11.22 -3.44
CA PRO A 319 -19.19 -12.12 -2.53
C PRO A 319 -18.27 -13.26 -2.08
N LEU A 320 -18.18 -13.47 -0.76
CA LEU A 320 -17.34 -14.51 -0.15
C LEU A 320 -17.90 -15.92 -0.36
N ILE A 321 -17.04 -16.87 -0.69
CA ILE A 321 -17.38 -18.30 -0.60
C ILE A 321 -17.17 -18.84 0.83
N ALA A 322 -17.76 -19.99 1.15
CA ALA A 322 -17.73 -20.57 2.49
C ALA A 322 -16.30 -20.77 3.05
N VAL A 323 -15.36 -21.21 2.20
CA VAL A 323 -13.96 -21.41 2.58
C VAL A 323 -13.24 -20.09 2.89
N GLU A 324 -13.54 -19.02 2.15
CA GLU A 324 -13.00 -17.68 2.41
C GLU A 324 -13.57 -17.09 3.70
N ARG A 325 -14.87 -17.28 3.94
CA ARG A 325 -15.52 -16.88 5.19
C ARG A 325 -14.86 -17.53 6.42
N ALA A 326 -14.47 -18.81 6.33
CA ALA A 326 -13.77 -19.50 7.40
C ALA A 326 -12.36 -18.92 7.66
N ARG A 327 -11.57 -18.65 6.61
CA ARG A 327 -10.25 -18.00 6.72
C ARG A 327 -10.35 -16.59 7.28
N LEU A 328 -11.33 -15.83 6.84
CA LEU A 328 -11.64 -14.50 7.36
C LEU A 328 -11.93 -14.54 8.87
N ARG A 329 -12.80 -15.46 9.33
CA ARG A 329 -13.08 -15.65 10.77
C ARG A 329 -11.81 -15.96 11.55
N GLN A 330 -10.97 -16.85 11.02
CA GLN A 330 -9.68 -17.16 11.63
C GLN A 330 -8.81 -15.90 11.74
N ARG A 331 -8.66 -15.13 10.66
CA ARG A 331 -7.91 -13.88 10.63
C ARG A 331 -8.40 -12.87 11.67
N MET A 332 -9.70 -12.75 11.87
CA MET A 332 -10.31 -11.86 12.87
C MET A 332 -9.99 -12.25 14.32
N GLY A 333 -9.65 -13.53 14.58
CA GLY A 333 -9.23 -13.99 15.90
C GLY A 333 -7.83 -13.50 16.33
N PHE A 334 -7.06 -12.94 15.41
CA PHE A 334 -5.68 -12.51 15.66
C PHE A 334 -5.50 -10.99 15.56
N ASN A 335 -4.46 -10.49 16.23
CA ASN A 335 -4.05 -9.10 16.19
C ASN A 335 -3.59 -8.74 14.77
N SER A 336 -4.24 -7.74 14.18
CA SER A 336 -3.97 -7.36 12.80
C SER A 336 -2.58 -6.79 12.54
N LYS A 337 -1.79 -6.43 13.56
CA LYS A 337 -0.44 -5.84 13.42
C LYS A 337 0.66 -6.65 14.10
N ALA A 338 0.30 -7.70 14.85
CA ALA A 338 1.24 -8.58 15.54
C ALA A 338 0.93 -10.03 15.17
N ALA A 339 1.70 -10.56 14.22
CA ALA A 339 1.50 -11.90 13.69
C ALA A 339 1.46 -12.95 14.80
N GLY A 340 0.45 -13.84 14.77
CA GLY A 340 0.28 -14.93 15.73
C GLY A 340 -0.26 -14.53 17.11
N GLN A 341 -0.40 -13.24 17.43
CA GLN A 341 -0.99 -12.83 18.71
C GLN A 341 -2.52 -12.85 18.66
N VAL A 342 -3.18 -13.39 19.67
CA VAL A 342 -4.65 -13.37 19.77
C VAL A 342 -5.16 -11.94 19.94
N PHE A 343 -6.26 -11.60 19.27
CA PHE A 343 -6.89 -10.29 19.42
C PHE A 343 -7.41 -10.07 20.85
N LYS A 344 -7.16 -8.89 21.39
CA LYS A 344 -7.70 -8.43 22.67
C LYS A 344 -8.26 -7.03 22.49
N ALA A 345 -9.53 -6.84 22.89
CA ALA A 345 -10.16 -5.52 22.87
C ALA A 345 -9.45 -4.60 23.87
N ASP A 346 -9.05 -3.40 23.42
CA ASP A 346 -8.26 -2.44 24.20
C ASP A 346 -8.91 -1.05 24.31
N GLY A 347 -10.18 -0.93 23.89
CA GLY A 347 -10.90 0.34 23.81
C GLY A 347 -11.05 1.04 25.17
N GLU A 348 -11.50 0.32 26.20
CA GLU A 348 -11.67 0.90 27.54
C GLU A 348 -10.35 1.40 28.13
N GLN A 349 -9.27 0.60 27.98
CA GLN A 349 -7.94 0.99 28.45
C GLN A 349 -7.45 2.26 27.73
N LYS A 350 -7.71 2.39 26.43
CA LYS A 350 -7.37 3.58 25.65
C LYS A 350 -8.16 4.81 26.09
N ARG A 351 -9.45 4.67 26.41
CA ARG A 351 -10.29 5.78 26.88
C ARG A 351 -9.86 6.34 28.23
N ARG A 352 -9.15 5.55 29.04
CA ARG A 352 -8.62 5.96 30.35
C ARG A 352 -7.18 6.51 30.30
N LEU A 353 -6.58 6.65 29.11
CA LEU A 353 -5.17 7.06 28.99
C LEU A 353 -4.96 8.55 29.30
N PHE A 354 -5.89 9.40 28.89
CA PHE A 354 -5.78 10.85 29.06
C PHE A 354 -6.41 11.28 30.39
N ASP A 355 -5.84 12.31 31.01
CA ASP A 355 -6.47 12.95 32.15
C ASP A 355 -7.76 13.70 31.74
N VAL A 356 -8.48 14.22 32.73
CA VAL A 356 -9.78 14.88 32.50
C VAL A 356 -9.64 16.08 31.55
N GLY A 357 -8.61 16.92 31.73
CA GLY A 357 -8.42 18.13 30.92
C GLY A 357 -8.06 17.81 29.47
N ASP A 358 -7.17 16.84 29.25
CA ASP A 358 -6.83 16.38 27.92
C ASP A 358 -8.02 15.66 27.24
N ALA A 359 -8.79 14.86 27.98
CA ALA A 359 -9.98 14.20 27.46
C ALA A 359 -11.06 15.22 27.03
N GLU A 360 -11.34 16.23 27.87
CA GLU A 360 -12.27 17.32 27.54
C GLU A 360 -11.82 18.10 26.31
N LYS A 361 -10.53 18.43 26.22
CA LYS A 361 -9.94 19.10 25.06
C LYS A 361 -10.09 18.28 23.77
N ILE A 362 -9.79 16.98 23.81
CA ILE A 362 -9.98 16.07 22.67
C ILE A 362 -11.46 16.05 22.26
N GLN A 363 -12.36 15.88 23.24
CA GLN A 363 -13.78 15.77 22.98
C GLN A 363 -14.35 17.06 22.37
N ALA A 364 -14.00 18.22 22.92
CA ALA A 364 -14.46 19.51 22.44
C ALA A 364 -14.05 19.76 20.98
N ARG A 365 -12.85 19.31 20.57
CA ARG A 365 -12.34 19.50 19.21
C ARG A 365 -12.84 18.45 18.21
N LEU A 366 -12.91 17.18 18.60
CA LEU A 366 -13.07 16.07 17.65
C LEU A 366 -14.44 15.39 17.70
N SER A 367 -15.16 15.44 18.82
CA SER A 367 -16.49 14.81 18.92
C SER A 367 -17.52 15.38 17.94
N PRO A 368 -17.56 16.71 17.66
CA PRO A 368 -18.46 17.24 16.64
C PRO A 368 -18.21 16.62 15.27
N LEU A 369 -16.94 16.55 14.83
CA LEU A 369 -16.55 15.96 13.55
C LEU A 369 -16.87 14.46 13.51
N TYR A 370 -16.59 13.75 14.61
CA TYR A 370 -16.86 12.31 14.70
C TYR A 370 -18.36 12.03 14.59
N ARG A 371 -19.20 12.74 15.34
CA ARG A 371 -20.67 12.59 15.23
C ARG A 371 -21.19 12.93 13.84
N GLN A 372 -20.63 13.95 13.18
CA GLN A 372 -20.99 14.26 11.80
C GLN A 372 -20.61 13.12 10.85
N LEU A 373 -19.44 12.50 11.02
CA LEU A 373 -19.03 11.33 10.23
C LEU A 373 -19.97 10.15 10.48
N LEU A 374 -20.31 9.89 11.74
CA LEU A 374 -21.24 8.82 12.09
C LEU A 374 -22.65 9.06 11.55
N ALA A 375 -23.08 10.31 11.42
CA ALA A 375 -24.35 10.64 10.77
C ALA A 375 -24.34 10.41 9.24
N ARG A 376 -23.16 10.20 8.64
CA ARG A 376 -22.99 9.78 7.24
C ARG A 376 -22.87 8.27 7.07
N THR A 377 -22.90 7.50 8.16
CA THR A 377 -22.95 6.04 8.11
C THR A 377 -24.24 5.66 7.41
N THR A 378 -24.16 5.33 6.12
CA THR A 378 -25.25 4.75 5.36
C THR A 378 -25.35 3.27 5.73
N ASN A 379 -26.54 2.81 6.09
CA ASN A 379 -26.84 1.39 5.95
C ASN A 379 -26.69 1.09 4.45
N ILE A 380 -25.83 0.14 4.09
CA ILE A 380 -25.71 -0.30 2.70
C ILE A 380 -26.99 -1.10 2.41
N GLU A 381 -28.04 -0.41 1.95
CA GLU A 381 -29.17 -1.11 1.34
C GLU A 381 -28.69 -1.63 -0.02
N PRO A 382 -28.78 -2.95 -0.27
CA PRO A 382 -28.40 -3.47 -1.56
C PRO A 382 -29.48 -3.09 -2.58
N GLU A 383 -29.19 -2.11 -3.42
CA GLU A 383 -29.87 -1.98 -4.72
C GLU A 383 -29.45 -3.18 -5.57
N PHE A 384 -30.15 -4.30 -5.42
CA PHE A 384 -30.18 -5.34 -6.42
C PHE A 384 -31.03 -4.84 -7.57
N ASP A 385 -30.39 -4.24 -8.58
CA ASP A 385 -30.99 -4.13 -9.90
C ASP A 385 -31.20 -5.57 -10.43
N ASN A 386 -32.43 -6.05 -10.30
CA ASN A 386 -32.91 -7.19 -11.07
C ASN A 386 -33.02 -6.73 -12.53
N ALA A 387 -32.01 -7.05 -13.34
CA ALA A 387 -32.08 -7.01 -14.80
C ALA A 387 -31.48 -8.30 -15.38
#